data_AF-A0A3P7MPH4-F1
#
_entry.id   AF-A0A3P7MPH4-F1
#
_cell.length_a   1.000
_cell.length_b   1.000
_cell.length_c   1.000
_cell.angle_alpha   90.00
_cell.angle_beta   90.00
_cell.angle_gamma   90.00
#
_symmetry.space_group_name_H-M   'P 1'
#
loop_
_entity.id
_entity.type
_entity.pdbx_description
1 polymer ?
#
loop_
_entity_poly.entity_id
_entity_poly.type
_entity_poly.pdbx_seq_one_letter_code
_entity_poly.pdbx_strand_id
1 'polypeptide(L)'
;MHARKHAESDDERYLGSMLLQPRSLFLMTDDAYEKLLHGIKEVTEDVIDDKVFNPGEQLGKTLTRGTRFSFTIRHVPVVSKLSVGAMLTKKT
;
A
#
# COMPACT_ATOMS: atom_id res chain seq x y z
N MET A 1 14.76 -23.32 13.53
CA MET A 1 13.76 -22.39 14.10
C MET A 1 14.39 -21.01 14.16
N HIS A 2 14.33 -20.21 13.09
CA HIS A 2 14.79 -18.82 13.13
C HIS A 2 13.65 -17.96 13.67
N ALA A 3 13.84 -17.36 14.84
CA ALA A 3 12.92 -16.36 15.36
C ALA A 3 12.80 -15.22 14.33
N ARG A 4 11.58 -14.94 13.87
CA ARG A 4 11.32 -13.77 13.04
C ARG A 4 11.61 -12.54 13.89
N LYS A 5 12.70 -11.82 13.57
CA LYS A 5 12.89 -10.46 14.07
C LYS A 5 11.74 -9.62 13.52
N HIS A 6 10.91 -9.07 14.39
CA HIS A 6 9.93 -8.06 14.00
C HIS A 6 10.68 -6.76 13.75
N ALA A 7 10.44 -6.14 12.59
CA ALA A 7 10.92 -4.79 12.30
C ALA A 7 10.30 -3.81 13.30
N GLU A 8 11.11 -2.98 13.94
CA GLU A 8 10.70 -2.09 15.03
C GLU A 8 10.11 -0.76 14.53
N SER A 9 10.38 -0.38 13.27
CA SER A 9 9.89 0.86 12.66
C SER A 9 9.30 0.67 11.26
N ASP A 10 8.56 1.68 10.77
CA ASP A 10 8.09 1.70 9.38
C ASP A 10 9.24 1.81 8.38
N ASP A 11 10.33 2.50 8.75
CA ASP A 11 11.53 2.62 7.92
C ASP A 11 12.23 1.27 7.73
N GLU A 12 12.25 0.41 8.75
CA GLU A 12 12.78 -0.95 8.64
C GLU A 12 11.91 -1.87 7.77
N ARG A 13 10.60 -1.58 7.68
CA ARG A 13 9.65 -2.31 6.82
C ARG A 13 9.56 -1.73 5.40
N TYR A 14 10.23 -0.62 5.14
CA TYR A 14 10.11 0.10 3.88
C TYR A 14 10.73 -0.70 2.73
N LEU A 15 9.89 -1.07 1.76
CA LEU A 15 10.32 -1.83 0.57
C LEU A 15 10.69 -0.92 -0.60
N GLY A 16 10.08 0.26 -0.69
CA GLY A 16 10.24 1.17 -1.82
C GLY A 16 8.95 1.94 -2.13
N SER A 17 9.02 2.76 -3.17
CA SER A 17 7.94 3.63 -3.64
C SER A 17 7.60 3.35 -5.10
N MET A 18 6.41 3.74 -5.53
CA MET A 18 6.03 3.72 -6.95
C MET A 18 5.51 5.09 -7.37
N LEU A 19 6.03 5.62 -8.47
CA LEU A 19 5.58 6.87 -9.07
C LEU A 19 4.32 6.61 -9.90
N LEU A 20 3.20 7.24 -9.53
CA LEU A 20 1.93 7.13 -10.23
C LEU A 20 1.64 8.39 -11.04
N GLN A 21 1.89 8.32 -12.35
CA GLN A 21 1.66 9.44 -13.27
C GLN A 21 0.15 9.70 -13.51
N PRO A 22 -0.25 10.91 -13.91
CA PRO A 22 -1.64 11.18 -14.30
C PRO A 22 -2.14 10.20 -15.36
N ARG A 23 -3.34 9.63 -15.13
CA ARG A 23 -3.98 8.61 -15.99
C ARG A 23 -3.24 7.26 -16.07
N SER A 24 -2.27 7.00 -15.20
CA SER A 24 -1.69 5.66 -15.08
C SER A 24 -2.68 4.69 -14.41
N LEU A 25 -2.69 3.44 -14.85
CA LEU A 25 -3.35 2.34 -14.14
C LEU A 25 -2.33 1.62 -13.24
N PHE A 26 -2.63 1.54 -11.95
CA PHE A 26 -1.88 0.71 -11.02
C PHE A 26 -2.72 -0.52 -10.68
N LEU A 27 -2.15 -1.71 -10.91
CA LEU A 27 -2.76 -2.99 -10.58
C LEU A 27 -1.90 -3.70 -9.54
N MET A 28 -2.50 -3.98 -8.39
CA MET A 28 -1.86 -4.72 -7.30
C MET A 28 -2.61 -6.05 -7.11
N THR A 29 -1.88 -7.16 -7.18
CA THR A 29 -2.44 -8.53 -7.13
C THR A 29 -1.66 -9.39 -6.16
N ASP A 30 -2.24 -10.54 -5.81
CA ASP A 30 -1.62 -11.60 -5.01
C ASP A 30 -0.93 -11.06 -3.73
N ASP A 31 0.31 -11.46 -3.49
CA ASP A 31 1.08 -11.11 -2.30
C ASP A 31 1.28 -9.60 -2.11
N ALA A 32 1.42 -8.85 -3.20
CA ALA A 32 1.54 -7.39 -3.10
C ALA A 32 0.25 -6.75 -2.58
N TYR A 33 -0.91 -7.31 -2.92
CA TYR A 33 -2.20 -6.83 -2.43
C TYR A 33 -2.50 -7.29 -1.01
N GLU A 34 -2.20 -8.56 -0.69
CA GLU A 34 -2.62 -9.17 0.58
C GLU A 34 -1.63 -8.97 1.74
N LYS A 35 -0.33 -8.88 1.44
CA LYS A 35 0.74 -8.95 2.46
C LYS A 35 1.53 -7.66 2.59
N LEU A 36 1.47 -6.76 1.63
CA LEU A 36 2.24 -5.51 1.64
C LEU A 36 1.37 -4.32 2.02
N LEU A 37 1.87 -3.53 2.97
CA LEU A 37 1.29 -2.23 3.27
C LEU A 37 1.70 -1.24 2.18
N HIS A 38 0.71 -0.48 1.72
CA HIS A 38 0.89 0.60 0.76
C HIS A 38 0.19 1.85 1.28
N GLY A 39 0.74 3.00 0.96
CA GLY A 39 0.22 4.27 1.41
C GLY A 39 0.75 5.42 0.57
N ILE A 40 0.18 6.61 0.78
CA ILE A 40 0.65 7.85 0.18
C ILE A 40 1.24 8.66 1.31
N LYS A 41 2.56 8.87 1.29
CA LYS A 41 3.24 9.68 2.30
C LYS A 41 2.72 11.11 2.26
N GLU A 42 2.44 11.72 3.42
CA GLU A 42 1.96 13.11 3.51
C GLU A 42 3.13 14.09 3.33
N VAL A 43 3.40 14.46 2.07
CA VAL A 43 4.44 15.43 1.67
C VAL A 43 3.93 16.28 0.51
N THR A 44 4.58 17.42 0.26
CA THR A 44 4.27 18.33 -0.86
C THR A 44 5.11 18.06 -2.11
N GLU A 45 6.18 17.27 -1.99
CA GLU A 45 7.12 16.98 -3.07
C GLU A 45 7.56 15.51 -3.03
N ASP A 46 7.78 14.92 -4.19
CA ASP A 46 8.30 13.57 -4.36
C ASP A 46 9.73 13.62 -4.89
N VAL A 47 10.69 13.07 -4.14
CA VAL A 47 12.06 12.85 -4.59
C VAL A 47 12.13 11.49 -5.29
N ILE A 48 12.53 11.47 -6.56
CA ILE A 48 12.58 10.25 -7.35
C ILE A 48 14.00 9.69 -7.29
N ASP A 49 14.25 8.87 -6.27
CA ASP A 49 15.53 8.19 -6.04
C ASP A 49 15.51 6.71 -6.50
N ASP A 50 16.55 5.96 -6.15
CA ASP A 50 16.73 4.55 -6.46
C ASP A 50 15.75 3.63 -5.72
N LYS A 51 15.00 4.13 -4.73
CA LYS A 51 13.97 3.38 -4.02
C LYS A 51 12.61 3.46 -4.70
N VAL A 52 12.47 4.27 -5.76
CA VAL A 52 11.28 4.29 -6.60
C VAL A 52 11.39 3.17 -7.65
N PHE A 53 10.45 2.23 -7.67
CA PHE A 53 10.48 1.04 -8.53
C PHE A 53 10.38 1.34 -10.03
N ASN A 54 9.77 2.47 -10.40
CA ASN A 54 9.51 2.85 -11.79
C ASN A 54 9.94 4.31 -12.06
N PRO A 55 11.21 4.68 -11.82
CA PRO A 55 11.62 6.07 -11.83
C PRO A 55 11.64 6.64 -13.26
N GLY A 56 11.84 5.80 -14.28
CA GLY A 56 11.87 6.19 -15.69
C GLY A 56 12.78 7.39 -15.94
N GLU A 57 12.32 8.33 -16.75
CA GLU A 57 13.02 9.60 -17.03
C GLU A 57 12.98 10.60 -15.86
N GLN A 58 12.32 10.26 -14.75
CA GLN A 58 12.19 11.13 -13.58
C GLN A 58 13.27 10.89 -12.53
N LEU A 59 14.13 9.86 -12.70
CA LEU A 59 15.22 9.57 -11.78
C LEU A 59 16.08 10.82 -11.50
N GLY A 60 16.33 11.10 -10.23
CA GLY A 60 17.10 12.24 -9.74
C GLY A 60 16.34 13.56 -9.69
N LYS A 61 15.05 13.59 -10.06
CA LYS A 61 14.22 14.81 -10.01
C LYS A 61 13.39 14.86 -8.74
N THR A 62 13.01 16.08 -8.38
CA THR A 62 11.99 16.37 -7.37
C THR A 62 10.74 16.89 -8.06
N LEU A 63 9.59 16.29 -7.77
CA LEU A 63 8.31 16.64 -8.38
C LEU A 63 7.39 17.26 -7.33
N THR A 64 6.93 18.49 -7.55
CA THR A 64 5.93 19.14 -6.69
C THR A 64 4.56 18.53 -6.91
N ARG A 65 3.85 18.22 -5.82
CA ARG A 65 2.50 17.65 -5.88
C ARG A 65 1.46 18.73 -6.11
N GLY A 66 0.46 18.36 -6.92
CA GLY A 66 -0.79 19.08 -7.04
C GLY A 66 -1.97 18.24 -6.55
N THR A 67 -3.19 18.73 -6.77
CA THR A 67 -4.40 17.95 -6.50
C THR A 67 -4.47 16.75 -7.43
N ARG A 68 -4.54 15.55 -6.84
CA ARG A 68 -4.66 14.29 -7.57
C ARG A 68 -5.96 13.58 -7.20
N PHE A 69 -6.68 13.15 -8.22
CA PHE A 69 -7.82 12.24 -8.07
C PHE A 69 -7.40 10.82 -8.47
N SER A 70 -7.70 9.85 -7.62
CA SER A 70 -7.56 8.43 -7.95
C SER A 70 -8.87 7.71 -7.74
N PHE A 71 -9.14 6.78 -8.66
CA PHE A 71 -10.24 5.85 -8.56
C PHE A 71 -9.70 4.46 -8.27
N THR A 72 -10.15 3.85 -7.17
CA THR A 72 -9.73 2.51 -6.75
C THR A 72 -10.93 1.57 -6.82
N ILE A 73 -10.78 0.49 -7.58
CA ILE A 73 -11.78 -0.59 -7.63
C ILE A 73 -11.16 -1.81 -6.96
N ARG A 74 -11.91 -2.45 -6.07
CA ARG A 74 -11.52 -3.72 -5.44
C ARG A 74 -12.71 -4.68 -5.42
N HIS A 75 -12.42 -5.95 -5.68
CA HIS A 75 -13.38 -7.03 -5.49
C HIS A 75 -13.18 -7.63 -4.09
N VAL A 76 -14.23 -7.61 -3.26
CA VAL A 76 -14.17 -8.11 -1.88
C VAL A 76 -15.23 -9.21 -1.72
N PRO A 77 -14.88 -10.48 -2.02
CA PRO A 77 -15.86 -11.57 -2.13
C PRO A 77 -16.46 -12.02 -0.79
N VAL A 78 -15.75 -11.85 0.34
CA VAL A 78 -16.22 -12.26 1.67
C VAL A 78 -15.91 -11.16 2.67
N VAL A 79 -16.96 -10.58 3.26
CA VAL A 79 -16.83 -9.45 4.20
C VAL A 79 -16.99 -9.84 5.67
N SER A 80 -17.47 -11.04 5.99
CA SER A 80 -17.43 -11.67 7.32
C SER A 80 -18.09 -13.06 7.27
N LYS A 81 -17.50 -14.08 7.93
CA LYS A 81 -18.20 -15.35 8.27
C LYS A 81 -18.78 -15.33 9.69
N LEU A 82 -18.61 -14.24 10.43
CA LEU A 82 -19.17 -14.06 11.76
C LEU A 82 -20.61 -13.59 11.62
N SER A 83 -21.54 -14.53 11.83
CA SER A 83 -22.93 -14.22 12.11
C SER A 83 -23.00 -13.54 13.49
N VAL A 84 -23.60 -12.34 13.54
CA VAL A 84 -23.94 -11.67 14.82
C VAL A 84 -24.76 -12.62 15.71
N GLY A 85 -25.63 -13.44 15.12
CA GLY A 85 -26.40 -14.47 15.84
C GLY A 85 -25.54 -15.57 16.47
N ALA A 86 -24.42 -15.97 15.84
CA ALA A 86 -23.48 -16.93 16.43
C ALA A 86 -22.68 -16.34 17.60
N MET A 87 -22.50 -15.01 17.63
CA MET A 87 -21.85 -14.31 18.74
C MET A 87 -22.81 -14.05 19.91
N LEU A 88 -24.10 -13.87 19.65
CA LEU A 88 -25.14 -13.66 20.67
C LEU A 88 -25.61 -14.94 21.36
N THR A 89 -25.45 -16.10 20.72
CA THR A 89 -25.92 -17.41 21.26
C THR A 89 -24.92 -18.09 22.19
N LYS A 90 -23.66 -17.61 22.28
CA LYS A 90 -22.61 -18.23 23.11
C LYS A 90 -22.53 -17.67 24.53
N LYS A 91 -23.70 -17.46 25.16
CA LYS A 91 -23.78 -17.09 26.59
C LYS A 91 -24.88 -17.92 27.26
N THR A 92 -24.57 -19.20 27.52
CA THR A 92 -25.24 -20.04 28.52
C THR A 92 -24.22 -21.04 29.04
#